data_AF-A0A7S2NTX1-F1
#
_entry.id   AF-A0A7S2NTX1-F1
#
_cell.length_a   1.000
_cell.length_b   1.000
_cell.length_c   1.000
_cell.angle_alpha   90.00
_cell.angle_beta   90.00
_cell.angle_gamma   90.00
#
_symmetry.space_group_name_H-M   'P 1'
#
loop_
_entity.id
_entity.type
_entity.pdbx_description
1 polymer ?
#
loop_
_entity_poly.entity_id
_entity_poly.type
_entity_poly.pdbx_seq_one_letter_code
_entity_poly.pdbx_strand_id
1 'polypeptide(L)'
;AGMLCAPPLCQPATRFLGCYSLRTGALVVAGLDAYYGIQLILLHSMLLGTIEEPRSEQLTWEAMNDQRPTGERPHITHNSEWWLQLMDLDTGFGHHLLGLPDQANLISGLLYGIVVALGALYTILAIQSNAPNVSKVARYFMTFAHFQILMYVFVQLVKLPKLCRVIQRQYLTHLQMECHVLWYIYVWRSAIIIAVMSFGTWVFASYSFVLTFGHNAHTAVDHPEFAKAVEHPNPSGGAQGRPEGKPSGESR
;
A
#
# COMPACT_ATOMS: atom_id res chain seq x y z
N ALA A 1 25.25 -0.66 24.70
CA ALA A 1 24.82 -0.17 23.38
C ALA A 1 23.35 -0.53 23.22
N GLY A 2 22.44 0.45 23.32
CA GLY A 2 21.01 0.20 23.18
C GLY A 2 20.71 -0.16 21.73
N MET A 3 20.28 -1.41 21.48
CA MET A 3 19.64 -1.76 20.23
C MET A 3 18.39 -0.92 20.12
N LEU A 4 18.43 0.09 19.24
CA LEU A 4 17.23 0.73 18.75
C LEU A 4 16.45 -0.35 18.02
N CYS A 5 15.42 -0.91 18.68
CA CYS A 5 14.47 -1.82 18.06
C CYS A 5 13.75 -1.04 16.96
N ALA A 6 14.23 -1.16 15.72
CA ALA A 6 13.46 -0.74 14.57
C ALA A 6 12.22 -1.67 14.46
N PRO A 7 11.02 -1.13 14.16
CA PRO A 7 9.89 -1.98 13.78
C PRO A 7 10.36 -2.83 12.58
N PRO A 8 10.36 -4.17 12.66
CA PRO A 8 9.32 -5.00 13.28
C PRO A 8 9.78 -5.86 14.49
N LEU A 9 10.86 -5.48 15.19
CA LEU A 9 11.44 -6.30 16.28
C LEU A 9 10.87 -6.02 17.68
N CYS A 10 9.85 -5.18 17.81
CA CYS A 10 9.11 -4.99 19.06
C CYS A 10 7.97 -6.01 19.15
N GLN A 11 7.69 -6.52 20.35
CA GLN A 11 6.61 -7.48 20.64
C GLN A 11 5.34 -7.15 19.83
N PRO A 12 4.68 -8.14 19.19
CA PRO A 12 3.48 -7.88 18.41
C PRO A 12 2.42 -7.24 19.31
N ALA A 13 1.70 -6.26 18.77
CA ALA A 13 0.68 -5.56 19.51
C ALA A 13 -0.35 -6.57 20.02
N THR A 14 -0.66 -6.53 21.32
CA THR A 14 -1.73 -7.39 21.88
C THR A 14 -3.13 -6.82 21.62
N ARG A 15 -3.19 -5.51 21.31
CA ARG A 15 -4.42 -4.73 21.03
C ARG A 15 -4.13 -3.63 20.00
N PHE A 16 -5.15 -3.17 19.29
CA PHE A 16 -4.99 -2.14 18.24
C PHE A 16 -4.76 -0.74 18.83
N LEU A 17 -5.70 -0.27 19.67
CA LEU A 17 -5.65 0.99 20.39
C LEU A 17 -6.39 0.82 21.73
N GLY A 18 -5.65 0.73 22.84
CA GLY A 18 -6.25 0.59 24.18
C GLY A 18 -7.14 -0.65 24.34
N CYS A 19 -8.46 -0.48 24.22
CA CYS A 19 -9.45 -1.55 24.41
C CYS A 19 -9.92 -2.22 23.11
N TYR A 20 -9.52 -1.73 21.93
CA TYR A 20 -9.97 -2.32 20.67
C TYR A 20 -9.25 -3.62 20.33
N SER A 21 -10.01 -4.62 19.87
CA SER A 21 -9.47 -5.92 19.47
C SER A 21 -8.55 -5.80 18.25
N LEU A 22 -7.56 -6.69 18.14
CA LEU A 22 -6.69 -6.79 16.96
C LEU A 22 -7.47 -7.08 15.68
N ARG A 23 -8.56 -7.85 15.77
CA ARG A 23 -9.44 -8.11 14.63
C ARG A 23 -10.07 -6.83 14.10
N THR A 24 -10.51 -5.93 14.99
CA THR A 24 -11.02 -4.61 14.61
C THR A 24 -9.93 -3.78 13.93
N GLY A 25 -8.72 -3.75 14.50
CA GLY A 25 -7.57 -3.07 13.89
C GLY A 25 -7.25 -3.59 12.48
N ALA A 26 -7.20 -4.91 12.32
CA ALA A 26 -6.95 -5.55 11.02
C ALA A 26 -8.04 -5.22 9.98
N LEU A 27 -9.31 -5.18 10.38
CA LEU A 27 -10.41 -4.75 9.52
C LEU A 27 -10.31 -3.28 9.13
N VAL A 28 -9.92 -2.39 10.05
CA VAL A 28 -9.69 -0.97 9.76
C VAL A 28 -8.54 -0.80 8.77
N VAL A 29 -7.41 -1.49 8.98
CA VAL A 29 -6.25 -1.43 8.08
C VAL A 29 -6.63 -1.93 6.68
N ALA A 30 -7.27 -3.11 6.58
CA ALA A 30 -7.71 -3.63 5.29
C ALA A 30 -8.77 -2.72 4.64
N GLY A 31 -9.65 -2.10 5.43
CA GLY A 31 -10.63 -1.12 4.94
C GLY A 31 -9.98 0.14 4.35
N LEU A 32 -8.95 0.67 5.02
CA LEU A 32 -8.16 1.81 4.51
C LEU A 32 -7.40 1.43 3.24
N ASP A 33 -6.87 0.22 3.16
CA ASP A 33 -6.19 -0.30 1.97
C ASP A 33 -7.16 -0.46 0.78
N ALA A 34 -8.37 -0.97 1.03
CA ALA A 34 -9.43 -1.04 0.03
C ALA A 34 -9.82 0.36 -0.46
N TYR A 35 -9.99 1.32 0.45
CA TYR A 35 -10.26 2.71 0.11
C TYR A 35 -9.14 3.32 -0.74
N TYR A 36 -7.88 3.08 -0.39
CA TYR A 36 -6.72 3.50 -1.19
C TYR A 36 -6.75 2.92 -2.60
N GLY A 37 -7.01 1.62 -2.74
CA GLY A 37 -7.18 0.98 -4.05
C GLY A 37 -8.30 1.60 -4.89
N ILE A 38 -9.46 1.88 -4.28
CA ILE A 38 -10.58 2.56 -4.96
C ILE A 38 -10.19 3.98 -5.40
N GLN A 39 -9.50 4.75 -4.55
CA GLN A 39 -9.03 6.09 -4.91
C GLN A 39 -8.07 6.04 -6.10
N LEU A 40 -7.17 5.06 -6.16
CA LEU A 40 -6.30 4.86 -7.32
C LEU A 40 -7.10 4.56 -8.58
N ILE A 41 -8.12 3.70 -8.51
CA ILE A 41 -8.98 3.39 -9.66
C ILE A 41 -9.66 4.67 -10.17
N LEU A 42 -10.27 5.44 -9.28
CA LEU A 42 -10.97 6.68 -9.64
C LEU A 42 -10.02 7.72 -10.24
N LEU A 43 -8.89 7.97 -9.57
CA LEU A 43 -7.86 8.91 -10.03
C LEU A 43 -7.36 8.55 -11.43
N HIS A 44 -6.94 7.30 -11.64
CA HIS A 44 -6.39 6.88 -12.94
C HIS A 44 -7.45 6.82 -14.03
N SER A 45 -8.70 6.49 -13.70
CA SER A 45 -9.80 6.53 -14.67
C SER A 45 -10.12 7.96 -15.10
N MET A 46 -10.12 8.91 -14.16
CA MET A 46 -10.30 10.33 -14.46
C MET A 46 -9.17 10.85 -15.34
N LEU A 47 -7.91 10.60 -14.98
CA LEU A 47 -6.74 11.02 -15.75
C LEU A 47 -6.69 10.38 -17.15
N LEU A 48 -7.06 9.11 -17.29
CA LEU A 48 -7.18 8.47 -18.61
C LEU A 48 -8.26 9.12 -19.46
N GLY A 49 -9.40 9.48 -18.86
CA GLY A 49 -10.47 10.20 -19.56
C GLY A 49 -10.07 11.61 -19.99
N THR A 50 -9.06 12.20 -19.36
CA THR A 50 -8.56 13.52 -19.75
C THR A 50 -7.49 13.46 -20.85
N ILE A 51 -6.79 12.33 -21.03
CA ILE A 51 -5.92 12.16 -22.19
C ILE A 51 -6.82 12.09 -23.43
N GLU A 52 -7.06 13.23 -24.04
CA GLU A 52 -7.56 13.27 -25.41
C GLU A 52 -6.55 12.50 -26.25
N GLU A 53 -7.00 11.37 -26.78
CA GLU A 53 -6.25 10.62 -27.77
C GLU A 53 -5.86 11.64 -28.84
N PRO A 54 -4.56 11.92 -29.04
CA PRO A 54 -4.18 12.87 -30.06
C PRO A 54 -4.84 12.36 -31.32
N ARG A 55 -5.66 13.20 -31.95
CA ARG A 55 -6.35 12.94 -33.21
C ARG A 55 -5.29 12.78 -34.30
N SER A 56 -4.49 11.72 -34.19
CA SER A 56 -3.21 11.51 -34.84
C SER A 56 -3.39 11.10 -36.28
N GLU A 57 -4.63 10.83 -36.70
CA GLU A 57 -5.03 10.70 -38.09
C GLU A 57 -5.43 12.02 -38.77
N GLN A 58 -5.50 13.15 -38.08
CA GLN A 58 -5.73 14.45 -38.74
C GLN A 58 -4.50 15.37 -38.71
N LEU A 59 -3.69 15.30 -37.64
CA LEU A 59 -2.48 16.12 -37.52
C LEU A 59 -1.27 15.60 -38.31
N THR A 60 -1.21 14.33 -38.70
CA THR A 60 -0.12 13.83 -39.56
C THR A 60 -0.15 14.42 -40.97
N TRP A 61 -1.32 14.79 -41.49
CA TRP A 61 -1.43 15.41 -42.82
C TRP A 61 -1.17 16.92 -42.78
N GLU A 62 -1.58 17.62 -41.71
CA GLU A 62 -1.36 19.06 -41.56
C GLU A 62 0.05 19.40 -41.06
N ALA A 63 0.62 18.62 -40.13
CA ALA A 63 1.98 18.84 -39.62
C ALA A 63 3.08 18.48 -40.63
N MET A 64 2.80 17.61 -41.62
CA MET A 64 3.70 17.41 -42.76
C MET A 64 3.71 18.60 -43.73
N ASN A 65 2.69 19.46 -43.68
CA ASN A 65 2.54 20.58 -44.60
C ASN A 65 2.91 21.95 -43.99
N ASP A 66 2.99 22.07 -42.66
CA ASP A 66 3.36 23.32 -41.98
C ASP A 66 4.77 23.25 -41.36
N GLN A 67 5.77 23.44 -42.22
CA GLN A 67 7.20 23.45 -41.88
C GLN A 67 7.67 24.79 -41.26
N ARG A 68 6.86 25.43 -40.39
CA ARG A 68 7.31 26.62 -39.66
C ARG A 68 8.01 26.23 -38.35
N PRO A 69 9.27 26.66 -38.13
CA PRO A 69 9.99 26.44 -36.88
C PRO A 69 9.54 27.47 -35.83
N THR A 70 8.27 27.43 -35.42
CA THR A 70 7.81 28.12 -34.21
C THR A 70 7.88 27.10 -33.09
N GLY A 71 8.95 27.16 -32.29
CA GLY A 71 9.30 26.23 -31.22
C GLY A 71 8.36 26.21 -30.01
N GLU A 72 7.09 26.57 -30.17
CA GLU A 72 6.07 26.42 -29.14
C GLU A 72 5.39 25.06 -29.31
N ARG A 73 5.76 24.11 -28.45
CA ARG A 73 4.99 22.87 -28.32
C ARG A 73 3.58 23.25 -27.85
N PRO A 74 2.52 22.71 -28.47
CA PRO A 74 1.15 23.00 -28.06
C PRO A 74 0.99 22.75 -26.57
N HIS A 75 0.64 23.82 -25.85
CA HIS A 75 0.42 23.79 -24.41
C HIS A 75 -0.94 23.13 -24.20
N ILE A 76 -0.95 21.83 -23.91
CA ILE A 76 -2.19 21.13 -23.52
C ILE A 76 -2.58 21.69 -22.15
N THR A 77 -3.51 22.63 -22.12
CA THR A 77 -4.07 23.16 -20.87
C THR A 77 -5.06 22.15 -20.31
N HIS A 78 -4.57 21.25 -19.46
CA HIS A 78 -5.44 20.48 -18.59
C HIS A 78 -6.06 21.42 -17.56
N ASN A 79 -7.35 21.72 -17.71
CA ASN A 79 -8.17 22.36 -16.67
C ASN A 79 -8.46 21.35 -15.55
N SER A 80 -7.43 20.73 -14.98
CA SER A 80 -7.58 19.86 -13.83
C SER A 80 -7.62 20.71 -12.56
N GLU A 81 -8.59 20.43 -11.71
CA GLU A 81 -8.68 21.02 -10.38
C GLU A 81 -7.38 20.77 -9.59
N TRP A 82 -6.97 21.75 -8.77
CA TRP A 82 -5.69 21.71 -8.02
C TRP A 82 -5.56 20.46 -7.14
N TRP A 83 -6.67 19.94 -6.60
CA TRP A 83 -6.66 18.76 -5.73
C TRP A 83 -6.38 17.49 -6.53
N LEU A 84 -6.81 17.41 -7.79
CA LEU A 84 -6.54 16.27 -8.67
C LEU A 84 -5.06 16.23 -9.04
N GLN A 85 -4.46 17.39 -9.34
CA GLN A 85 -3.03 17.54 -9.56
C GLN A 85 -2.22 17.10 -8.33
N LEU A 86 -2.70 17.45 -7.13
CA LEU A 86 -2.05 17.08 -5.88
C LEU A 86 -2.17 15.58 -5.58
N MET A 87 -3.31 14.96 -5.90
CA MET A 87 -3.49 13.50 -5.77
C MET A 87 -2.66 12.73 -6.81
N ASP A 88 -2.62 13.18 -8.06
CA ASP A 88 -1.77 12.59 -9.10
C ASP A 88 -0.28 12.68 -8.73
N LEU A 89 0.14 13.80 -8.14
CA LEU A 89 1.50 13.94 -7.65
C LEU A 89 1.83 12.90 -6.56
N ASP A 90 0.91 12.67 -5.62
CA ASP A 90 1.14 11.77 -4.49
C ASP A 90 0.99 10.28 -4.83
N THR A 91 -0.05 9.90 -5.56
CA THR A 91 -0.44 8.48 -5.73
C THR A 91 -0.54 8.06 -7.19
N GLY A 92 -0.58 9.01 -8.12
CA GLY A 92 -0.67 8.72 -9.54
C GLY A 92 0.61 8.12 -10.12
N PHE A 93 0.46 7.32 -11.18
CA PHE A 93 1.58 6.68 -11.86
C PHE A 93 2.06 7.48 -13.09
N GLY A 94 1.42 8.61 -13.44
CA GLY A 94 1.79 9.45 -14.59
C GLY A 94 3.16 10.14 -14.44
N HIS A 95 3.45 11.09 -15.34
CA HIS A 95 4.71 11.87 -15.39
C HIS A 95 5.90 11.12 -16.01
N HIS A 96 5.62 10.30 -17.02
CA HIS A 96 6.61 9.52 -17.76
C HIS A 96 7.55 8.74 -16.83
N LEU A 97 7.02 8.10 -15.79
CA LEU A 97 7.80 7.23 -14.89
C LEU A 97 8.54 6.20 -15.73
N LEU A 98 9.83 6.02 -15.42
CA LEU A 98 10.74 5.10 -16.12
C LEU A 98 10.87 5.31 -17.65
N GLY A 99 10.44 6.47 -18.17
CA GLY A 99 10.45 6.73 -19.62
C GLY A 99 9.29 6.08 -20.38
N LEU A 100 8.34 5.48 -19.68
CA LEU A 100 7.12 4.94 -20.28
C LEU A 100 6.17 6.07 -20.70
N PRO A 101 5.31 5.86 -21.71
CA PRO A 101 4.27 6.81 -22.06
C PRO A 101 3.26 6.94 -20.90
N ASP A 102 2.70 8.13 -20.71
CA ASP A 102 1.77 8.41 -19.62
C ASP A 102 0.55 7.48 -19.64
N GLN A 103 0.00 7.17 -20.81
CA GLN A 103 -1.11 6.23 -20.95
C GLN A 103 -0.77 4.85 -20.35
N ALA A 104 0.40 4.30 -20.63
CA ALA A 104 0.81 2.98 -20.11
C ALA A 104 0.98 3.01 -18.58
N ASN A 105 1.59 4.09 -18.08
CA ASN A 105 1.74 4.31 -16.65
C ASN A 105 0.39 4.44 -15.93
N LEU A 106 -0.56 5.18 -16.51
CA LEU A 106 -1.88 5.36 -15.93
C LEU A 106 -2.70 4.07 -15.95
N ILE A 107 -2.63 3.30 -17.03
CA ILE A 107 -3.23 1.95 -17.10
C ILE A 107 -2.61 1.04 -16.02
N SER A 108 -1.28 1.12 -15.84
CA SER A 108 -0.60 0.34 -14.79
C SER A 108 -1.07 0.72 -13.39
N GLY A 109 -1.22 2.02 -13.10
CA GLY A 109 -1.77 2.51 -11.83
C GLY A 109 -3.22 2.09 -11.61
N LEU A 110 -4.05 2.08 -12.67
CA LEU A 110 -5.42 1.59 -12.63
C LEU A 110 -5.48 0.09 -12.29
N LEU A 111 -4.71 -0.74 -13.00
CA LEU A 111 -4.63 -2.19 -12.75
C LEU A 111 -4.11 -2.47 -11.34
N TYR A 112 -3.11 -1.74 -10.88
CA TYR A 112 -2.60 -1.82 -9.52
C TYR A 112 -3.70 -1.50 -8.49
N GLY A 113 -4.45 -0.42 -8.68
CA GLY A 113 -5.58 -0.06 -7.83
C GLY A 113 -6.65 -1.15 -7.74
N ILE A 114 -6.98 -1.80 -8.86
CA ILE A 114 -7.91 -2.94 -8.91
C ILE A 114 -7.40 -4.11 -8.06
N VAL A 115 -6.13 -4.48 -8.21
CA VAL A 115 -5.52 -5.58 -7.45
C VAL A 115 -5.52 -5.27 -5.94
N VAL A 116 -5.16 -4.05 -5.54
CA VAL A 116 -5.20 -3.60 -4.15
C VAL A 116 -6.62 -3.67 -3.59
N ALA A 117 -7.60 -3.08 -4.28
CA ALA A 117 -8.98 -3.05 -3.83
C ALA A 117 -9.55 -4.46 -3.65
N LEU A 118 -9.37 -5.35 -4.65
CA LEU A 118 -9.87 -6.72 -4.57
C LEU A 118 -9.15 -7.54 -3.49
N GLY A 119 -7.83 -7.41 -3.36
CA GLY A 119 -7.05 -8.10 -2.34
C GLY A 119 -7.45 -7.69 -0.91
N ALA A 120 -7.68 -6.39 -0.70
CA ALA A 120 -8.15 -5.85 0.56
C ALA A 120 -9.59 -6.27 0.89
N LEU A 121 -10.52 -6.17 -0.07
CA LEU A 121 -11.92 -6.63 0.09
C LEU A 121 -11.99 -8.14 0.38
N TYR A 122 -11.21 -8.96 -0.34
CA TYR A 122 -11.13 -10.38 -0.07
C TYR A 122 -10.65 -10.68 1.35
N THR A 123 -9.65 -9.94 1.83
CA THR A 123 -9.12 -10.06 3.19
C THR A 123 -10.16 -9.67 4.23
N ILE A 124 -10.91 -8.58 4.02
CA ILE A 124 -12.02 -8.16 4.88
C ILE A 124 -13.06 -9.27 4.97
N LEU A 125 -13.50 -9.81 3.82
CA LEU A 125 -14.49 -10.88 3.76
C LEU A 125 -14.01 -12.14 4.50
N ALA A 126 -12.75 -12.54 4.32
CA ALA A 126 -12.16 -13.68 5.00
C ALA A 126 -12.11 -13.48 6.54
N ILE A 127 -11.76 -12.28 7.00
CA ILE A 127 -11.73 -11.94 8.43
C ILE A 127 -13.14 -11.88 9.01
N GLN A 128 -14.12 -11.30 8.31
CA GLN A 128 -15.49 -11.17 8.80
C GLN A 128 -16.20 -12.53 8.88
N SER A 129 -16.04 -13.36 7.86
CA SER A 129 -16.64 -14.71 7.79
C SER A 129 -15.95 -15.75 8.67
N ASN A 130 -14.84 -15.41 9.32
CA ASN A 130 -13.98 -16.36 10.05
C ASN A 130 -13.60 -17.57 9.18
N ALA A 131 -13.21 -17.32 7.94
CA ALA A 131 -12.89 -18.39 6.99
C ALA A 131 -11.81 -19.33 7.55
N PRO A 132 -11.88 -20.65 7.29
CA PRO A 132 -10.93 -21.62 7.85
C PRO A 132 -9.48 -21.37 7.40
N ASN A 133 -9.29 -20.65 6.30
CA ASN A 133 -8.00 -20.26 5.75
C ASN A 133 -7.55 -18.84 6.14
N VAL A 134 -8.21 -18.16 7.09
CA VAL A 134 -7.93 -16.75 7.45
C VAL A 134 -6.46 -16.50 7.83
N SER A 135 -5.79 -17.44 8.50
CA SER A 135 -4.35 -17.33 8.82
C SER A 135 -3.47 -17.31 7.56
N LYS A 136 -3.82 -18.09 6.52
CA LYS A 136 -3.09 -18.06 5.24
C LYS A 136 -3.33 -16.75 4.52
N VAL A 137 -4.58 -16.31 4.45
CA VAL A 137 -4.97 -15.03 3.82
C VAL A 137 -4.27 -13.86 4.50
N ALA A 138 -4.26 -13.80 5.83
CA ALA A 138 -3.59 -12.74 6.58
C ALA A 138 -2.07 -12.69 6.33
N ARG A 139 -1.41 -13.85 6.19
CA ARG A 139 0.03 -13.89 5.83
C ARG A 139 0.30 -13.37 4.43
N TYR A 140 -0.49 -13.77 3.44
CA TYR A 140 -0.35 -13.25 2.07
C TYR A 140 -0.64 -11.75 2.01
N PHE A 141 -1.70 -11.28 2.69
CA PHE A 141 -2.02 -9.86 2.74
C PHE A 141 -0.92 -9.04 3.43
N MET A 142 -0.29 -9.57 4.47
CA MET A 142 0.86 -8.93 5.11
C MET A 142 2.04 -8.77 4.14
N THR A 143 2.40 -9.82 3.40
CA THR A 143 3.45 -9.74 2.37
C THR A 143 3.08 -8.72 1.30
N PHE A 144 1.81 -8.74 0.87
CA PHE A 144 1.27 -7.80 -0.09
C PHE A 144 1.39 -6.35 0.40
N ALA A 145 0.98 -6.05 1.64
CA ALA A 145 1.07 -4.70 2.23
C ALA A 145 2.52 -4.17 2.28
N HIS A 146 3.51 -5.02 2.59
CA HIS A 146 4.92 -4.61 2.53
C HIS A 146 5.35 -4.27 1.11
N PHE A 147 4.92 -5.07 0.12
CA PHE A 147 5.19 -4.79 -1.28
C PHE A 147 4.56 -3.46 -1.71
N GLN A 148 3.35 -3.13 -1.25
CA GLN A 148 2.71 -1.84 -1.51
C GLN A 148 3.54 -0.66 -0.97
N ILE A 149 4.07 -0.75 0.25
CA ILE A 149 4.95 0.29 0.82
C ILE A 149 6.21 0.45 -0.03
N LEU A 150 6.88 -0.65 -0.38
CA LEU A 150 8.10 -0.61 -1.20
C LEU A 150 7.83 0.02 -2.56
N MET A 151 6.72 -0.35 -3.20
CA MET A 151 6.32 0.19 -4.48
C MET A 151 5.96 1.68 -4.37
N TYR A 152 5.26 2.10 -3.31
CA TYR A 152 4.97 3.51 -3.05
C TYR A 152 6.26 4.33 -2.89
N VAL A 153 7.19 3.87 -2.05
CA VAL A 153 8.52 4.50 -1.86
C VAL A 153 9.26 4.61 -3.19
N PHE A 154 9.28 3.54 -3.98
CA PHE A 154 9.91 3.53 -5.30
C PHE A 154 9.32 4.60 -6.23
N VAL A 155 7.98 4.69 -6.33
CA VAL A 155 7.31 5.72 -7.14
C VAL A 155 7.71 7.13 -6.67
N GLN A 156 7.74 7.40 -5.35
CA GLN A 156 8.11 8.71 -4.84
C GLN A 156 9.57 9.08 -5.18
N LEU A 157 10.49 8.12 -5.06
CA LEU A 157 11.90 8.32 -5.39
C LEU A 157 12.11 8.61 -6.88
N VAL A 158 11.36 7.96 -7.76
CA VAL A 158 11.43 8.19 -9.22
C VAL A 158 10.86 9.57 -9.60
N LYS A 159 9.85 10.06 -8.89
CA LYS A 159 9.23 11.38 -9.11
C LYS A 159 10.08 12.53 -8.58
N LEU A 160 10.73 12.35 -7.43
CA LEU A 160 11.51 13.39 -6.74
C LEU A 160 12.47 14.19 -7.65
N PRO A 161 13.31 13.58 -8.51
CA PRO A 161 14.22 14.33 -9.39
C PRO A 161 13.51 15.07 -10.54
N LYS A 162 12.28 14.66 -10.88
CA LYS A 162 11.48 15.24 -11.97
C LYS A 162 10.55 16.37 -11.51
N LEU A 163 10.37 16.51 -10.20
CA LEU A 163 9.38 17.37 -9.57
C LEU A 163 9.39 18.81 -10.10
N CYS A 164 10.53 19.51 -10.06
CA CYS A 164 10.57 20.93 -10.43
C CYS A 164 10.75 21.20 -11.93
N ARG A 165 11.34 20.27 -12.69
CA ARG A 165 11.67 20.50 -14.11
C ARG A 165 10.56 20.07 -15.06
N VAL A 166 10.03 18.88 -14.82
CA VAL A 166 9.06 18.22 -15.72
C VAL A 166 7.66 18.37 -15.13
N ILE A 167 7.48 17.86 -13.91
CA ILE A 167 6.16 17.73 -13.27
C ILE A 167 5.54 19.11 -13.03
N GLN A 168 6.27 20.02 -12.39
CA GLN A 168 5.77 21.34 -12.05
C GLN A 168 5.35 22.15 -13.28
N ARG A 169 6.14 22.10 -14.36
CA ARG A 169 5.89 22.91 -15.56
C ARG A 169 4.76 22.38 -16.42
N GLN A 170 4.60 21.05 -16.49
CA GLN A 170 3.66 20.42 -17.41
C GLN A 170 2.33 20.03 -16.74
N TYR A 171 2.36 19.65 -15.47
CA TYR A 171 1.20 19.04 -14.79
C TYR A 171 0.68 19.88 -13.62
N LEU A 172 1.51 20.72 -12.99
CA LEU A 172 1.11 21.56 -11.83
C LEU A 172 0.88 23.03 -12.22
N THR A 173 0.11 23.27 -13.28
CA THR A 173 -0.15 24.63 -13.81
C THR A 173 -0.86 25.53 -12.82
N HIS A 174 -1.73 24.97 -11.97
CA HIS A 174 -2.48 25.70 -10.95
C HIS A 174 -1.74 25.83 -9.62
N LEU A 175 -0.66 25.06 -9.42
CA LEU A 175 0.10 25.00 -8.17
C LEU A 175 1.53 25.54 -8.35
N GLN A 176 1.63 26.77 -8.89
CA GLN A 176 2.92 27.44 -9.07
C GLN A 176 3.50 27.86 -7.71
N MET A 177 4.38 27.02 -7.16
CA MET A 177 5.13 27.28 -5.94
C MET A 177 6.63 27.34 -6.23
N GLU A 178 7.42 27.93 -5.34
CA GLU A 178 8.88 27.81 -5.43
C GLU A 178 9.30 26.33 -5.32
N CYS A 179 10.28 25.92 -6.12
CA CYS A 179 10.74 24.53 -6.19
C CYS A 179 11.15 23.96 -4.82
N HIS A 180 11.80 24.76 -3.96
CA HIS A 180 12.18 24.34 -2.61
C HIS A 180 10.97 24.02 -1.73
N VAL A 181 9.90 24.82 -1.83
CA VAL A 181 8.66 24.62 -1.08
C VAL A 181 7.93 23.37 -1.57
N LEU A 182 7.83 23.21 -2.90
CA LEU A 182 7.21 22.03 -3.50
C LEU A 182 7.94 20.74 -3.10
N TRP A 183 9.27 20.74 -3.15
CA TRP A 183 10.10 19.61 -2.74
C TRP A 183 9.91 19.27 -1.26
N TYR A 184 9.94 20.28 -0.38
CA TYR A 184 9.73 20.09 1.06
C TYR A 184 8.34 19.50 1.36
N ILE A 185 7.28 20.07 0.81
CA ILE A 185 5.90 19.59 1.01
C ILE A 185 5.76 18.15 0.50
N TYR A 186 6.32 17.86 -0.67
CA TYR A 186 6.26 16.54 -1.28
C TYR A 186 6.95 15.47 -0.43
N VAL A 187 8.18 15.73 0.05
CA VAL A 187 8.93 14.81 0.93
C VAL A 187 8.20 14.62 2.26
N TRP A 188 7.71 15.70 2.86
CA TRP A 188 7.00 15.63 4.14
C TRP A 188 5.71 14.81 4.04
N ARG A 189 4.89 15.05 3.02
CA ARG A 189 3.64 14.28 2.80
C ARG A 189 3.94 12.81 2.53
N SER A 190 4.94 12.52 1.70
CA SER A 190 5.40 11.14 1.44
C SER A 190 5.84 10.45 2.73
N ALA A 191 6.59 11.13 3.59
CA ALA A 191 7.05 10.60 4.87
C ALA A 191 5.88 10.28 5.83
N ILE A 192 4.87 11.17 5.90
CA ILE A 192 3.65 10.93 6.70
C ILE A 192 2.91 9.69 6.18
N ILE A 193 2.72 9.58 4.86
CA ILE A 193 2.02 8.43 4.26
C ILE A 193 2.78 7.12 4.55
N ILE A 194 4.11 7.12 4.38
CA ILE A 194 4.95 5.96 4.70
C ILE A 194 4.82 5.57 6.19
N ALA A 195 4.81 6.54 7.10
CA ALA A 195 4.65 6.29 8.53
C ALA A 195 3.27 5.66 8.84
N VAL A 196 2.19 6.18 8.25
CA VAL A 196 0.83 5.65 8.40
C VAL A 196 0.72 4.24 7.84
N MET A 197 1.23 3.98 6.63
CA MET A 197 1.22 2.65 6.02
C MET A 197 2.06 1.65 6.84
N SER A 198 3.22 2.07 7.35
CA SER A 198 4.09 1.23 8.18
C SER A 198 3.41 0.87 9.50
N PHE A 199 2.74 1.84 10.14
CA PHE A 199 1.96 1.60 11.34
C PHE A 199 0.80 0.63 11.08
N GLY A 200 0.04 0.82 10.00
CA GLY A 200 -1.04 -0.09 9.60
C GLY A 200 -0.52 -1.51 9.32
N THR A 201 0.61 -1.61 8.63
CA THR A 201 1.27 -2.89 8.34
C THR A 201 1.73 -3.60 9.62
N TRP A 202 2.27 -2.86 10.59
CA TRP A 202 2.64 -3.40 11.89
C TRP A 202 1.43 -3.93 12.69
N VAL A 203 0.31 -3.20 12.70
CA VAL A 203 -0.95 -3.65 13.31
C VAL A 203 -1.43 -4.94 12.66
N PHE A 204 -1.46 -4.97 11.32
CA PHE A 204 -1.93 -6.15 10.59
C PHE A 204 -0.99 -7.34 10.75
N ALA A 205 0.32 -7.12 10.76
CA ALA A 205 1.33 -8.14 11.04
C ALA A 205 1.13 -8.75 12.44
N SER A 206 0.83 -7.92 13.44
CA SER A 206 0.51 -8.37 14.80
C SER A 206 -0.73 -9.28 14.82
N TYR A 207 -1.79 -8.92 14.09
CA TYR A 207 -2.97 -9.77 13.93
C TYR A 207 -2.64 -11.11 13.24
N SER A 208 -1.88 -11.07 12.14
CA SER A 208 -1.43 -12.26 11.40
C SER A 208 -0.59 -13.20 12.27
N PHE A 209 0.26 -12.64 13.12
CA PHE A 209 1.06 -13.38 14.10
C PHE A 209 0.18 -14.11 15.11
N VAL A 210 -0.77 -13.41 15.75
CA VAL A 210 -1.70 -14.02 16.73
C VAL A 210 -2.55 -15.12 16.09
N LEU A 211 -2.99 -14.95 14.84
CA LEU A 211 -3.70 -16.00 14.10
C LEU A 211 -2.85 -17.25 13.83
N THR A 212 -1.54 -17.08 13.67
CA THR A 212 -0.64 -18.18 13.30
C THR A 212 -0.20 -18.98 14.52
N PHE A 213 0.04 -18.31 15.65
CA PHE A 213 0.64 -18.93 16.84
C PHE A 213 -0.32 -19.03 18.03
N GLY A 214 -1.53 -18.44 17.94
CA GLY A 214 -2.52 -18.42 19.03
C GLY A 214 -2.30 -17.31 20.05
N HIS A 215 -3.22 -17.16 21.01
CA HIS A 215 -3.19 -16.06 21.99
C HIS A 215 -2.02 -16.18 22.99
N ASN A 216 -1.54 -17.40 23.25
CA ASN A 216 -0.38 -17.67 24.11
C ASN A 216 0.95 -17.61 23.35
N ALA A 217 0.93 -17.21 22.07
CA ALA A 217 2.12 -17.09 21.24
C ALA A 217 3.15 -16.13 21.84
N HIS A 218 2.69 -15.03 22.42
CA HIS A 218 3.57 -14.01 22.97
C HIS A 218 4.42 -14.56 24.13
N THR A 219 3.84 -15.42 24.96
CA THR A 219 4.59 -16.10 26.02
C THR A 219 5.43 -17.24 25.46
N ALA A 220 4.99 -17.92 24.41
CA ALA A 220 5.68 -19.08 23.84
C ALA A 220 6.91 -18.71 22.98
N VAL A 221 6.89 -17.59 22.27
CA VAL A 221 7.98 -17.21 21.34
C VAL A 221 9.26 -16.79 22.07
N ASP A 222 9.16 -16.32 23.31
CA ASP A 222 10.33 -15.98 24.13
C ASP A 222 11.03 -17.23 24.73
N HIS A 223 10.44 -18.42 24.59
CA HIS A 223 11.03 -19.67 25.07
C HIS A 223 11.79 -20.40 23.94
N PRO A 224 13.09 -20.71 24.13
CA PRO A 224 13.92 -21.36 23.11
C PRO A 224 13.44 -22.76 22.71
N GLU A 225 12.60 -23.41 23.51
CA GLU A 225 11.97 -24.69 23.17
C GLU A 225 10.99 -24.63 21.98
N PHE A 226 10.37 -23.50 21.69
CA PHE A 226 9.39 -23.39 20.60
C PHE A 226 10.03 -23.24 19.22
N ALA A 227 11.26 -22.72 19.12
CA ALA A 227 11.99 -22.65 17.85
C ALA A 227 12.17 -24.04 17.23
N LYS A 228 12.40 -25.06 18.06
CA LYS A 228 12.55 -26.47 17.62
C LYS A 228 11.24 -27.09 17.14
N ALA A 229 10.09 -26.64 17.65
CA ALA A 229 8.78 -27.14 17.23
C ALA A 229 8.36 -26.64 15.84
N VAL A 230 8.91 -25.51 15.40
CA VAL A 230 8.63 -24.94 14.07
C VAL A 230 9.44 -25.65 12.96
N GLU A 231 10.64 -26.17 13.27
CA GLU A 231 11.46 -26.92 12.31
C GLU A 231 10.87 -28.30 11.94
N HIS A 232 10.01 -28.86 12.80
CA HIS A 232 9.33 -30.12 12.56
C HIS A 232 7.83 -29.96 12.71
N PRO A 233 7.14 -29.34 11.72
CA PRO A 233 5.69 -29.29 11.72
C PRO A 233 5.19 -30.73 11.59
N ASN A 234 4.79 -31.33 12.72
CA ASN A 234 4.25 -32.67 12.77
C ASN A 234 2.95 -32.65 11.93
N PRO A 235 2.87 -33.35 10.79
CA PRO A 235 1.74 -33.25 9.86
C PRO A 235 0.43 -33.83 10.42
N SER A 236 0.49 -34.49 11.57
CA SER A 236 -0.65 -34.90 12.37
C SER A 236 -1.13 -33.73 13.23
N GLY A 237 -1.99 -32.88 12.65
CA GLY A 237 -2.83 -31.92 13.36
C GLY A 237 -3.85 -32.60 14.29
N GLY A 238 -3.34 -33.33 15.28
CA GLY A 238 -4.10 -33.90 16.37
C GLY A 238 -4.31 -32.83 17.43
N ALA A 239 -5.58 -32.49 17.65
CA ALA A 239 -6.11 -31.77 18.80
C ALA A 239 -5.16 -31.83 20.01
N GLN A 240 -4.46 -30.72 20.26
CA GLN A 240 -3.58 -30.61 21.40
C GLN A 240 -4.44 -30.72 22.66
N GLY A 241 -4.03 -31.68 23.50
CA GLY A 241 -4.78 -32.19 24.62
C GLY A 241 -5.35 -31.09 25.50
N ARG A 242 -6.65 -31.20 25.74
CA ARG A 242 -7.24 -30.78 27.00
C ARG A 242 -6.38 -31.42 28.10
N PRO A 243 -5.83 -30.67 29.06
CA PRO A 243 -5.09 -31.28 30.16
C PRO A 243 -6.04 -32.27 30.83
N GLU A 244 -5.73 -33.56 30.69
CA GLU A 244 -6.42 -34.60 31.44
C GLU A 244 -6.26 -34.24 32.90
N GLY A 245 -7.39 -33.87 33.50
CA GLY A 245 -7.48 -33.66 34.93
C GLY A 245 -6.95 -34.91 35.59
N LYS A 246 -5.81 -34.76 36.26
CA LYS A 246 -5.31 -35.74 37.20
C LYS A 246 -6.48 -36.05 38.15
N PRO A 247 -7.02 -37.29 38.17
CA PRO A 247 -8.04 -37.63 39.14
C PRO A 247 -7.41 -37.44 40.51
N SER A 248 -7.99 -36.53 41.30
CA SER A 248 -7.70 -36.37 42.71
C SER A 248 -8.16 -37.64 43.43
N GLY A 249 -7.29 -38.64 43.44
CA GLY A 249 -7.35 -39.75 44.36
C GLY A 249 -7.05 -39.24 45.77
N GLU A 250 -8.08 -39.28 46.60
CA GLU A 250 -8.04 -39.98 47.89
C GLU A 250 -7.14 -39.42 49.00
N SER A 251 -7.79 -38.83 50.01
CA SER A 251 -7.36 -38.95 51.41
C SER A 251 -8.58 -38.90 52.32
N ARG A 252 -8.92 -40.10 52.83
CA ARG A 252 -9.63 -40.48 54.06
C ARG A 252 -10.48 -39.47 54.80
#